data_AF-A0A953IQK8-F1
#
_entry.id   AF-A0A953IQK8-F1
#
_cell.length_a   1.000
_cell.length_b   1.000
_cell.length_c   1.000
_cell.angle_alpha   90.00
_cell.angle_beta   90.00
_cell.angle_gamma   90.00
#
_symmetry.space_group_name_H-M   'P 1'
#
loop_
_entity.id
_entity.type
_entity.pdbx_description
1 polymer ?
#
loop_
_entity_poly.entity_id
_entity_poly.type
_entity_poly.pdbx_seq_one_letter_code
_entity_poly.pdbx_strand_id
1 'polypeptide(L)'
;NPDGKITRYPGSPALVRSWLRRSDRLVACELEPSAAKALSYNLRRDRRIRVIEIDGWTALSAYIPPKERRGLVLIDPPYEQPDEFSRLAASLQAAFQKWPTGIFFAWYPIKDERDNAAFAHDLKKHSITNMLRAELTITPASSNGKLRGGGHLIVNPPWTLEQDLKILLPALAKIFAGGVKDAVRLDWLGAKT
;
A
#
# COMPACT_ATOMS: atom_id res chain seq x y z
N ASN A 1 1.21 -23.72 -4.37
CA ASN A 1 1.03 -24.36 -5.68
C ASN A 1 2.21 -25.30 -5.96
N PRO A 2 2.39 -26.39 -5.18
CA PRO A 2 3.57 -27.27 -5.30
C PRO A 2 3.61 -28.08 -6.60
N ASP A 3 2.45 -28.28 -7.22
CA ASP A 3 2.21 -28.96 -8.49
C ASP A 3 2.38 -28.06 -9.72
N GLY A 4 2.84 -26.81 -9.53
CA GLY A 4 3.00 -25.82 -10.60
C GLY A 4 1.69 -25.20 -11.10
N LYS A 5 0.52 -25.72 -10.69
CA LYS A 5 -0.78 -25.16 -11.08
C LYS A 5 -1.17 -24.01 -10.16
N ILE A 6 -1.37 -22.82 -10.74
CA ILE A 6 -1.76 -21.64 -9.97
C ILE A 6 -3.23 -21.78 -9.54
N THR A 7 -3.44 -22.19 -8.29
CA THR A 7 -4.78 -22.33 -7.67
C THR A 7 -4.97 -21.41 -6.47
N ARG A 8 -3.89 -20.84 -5.94
CA ARG A 8 -3.89 -19.93 -4.81
C ARG A 8 -2.95 -18.76 -5.06
N TYR A 9 -3.39 -17.57 -4.70
CA TYR A 9 -2.58 -16.37 -4.67
C TYR A 9 -2.54 -15.83 -3.24
N PRO A 10 -1.35 -15.66 -2.62
CA PRO A 10 -1.26 -15.18 -1.26
C PRO A 10 -1.58 -13.67 -1.19
N GLY A 11 -2.55 -13.29 -0.36
CA GLY A 11 -2.75 -11.89 0.01
C GLY A 11 -1.59 -11.34 0.85
N SER A 12 -1.55 -10.02 1.03
CA SER A 12 -0.48 -9.33 1.76
C SER A 12 -0.21 -9.88 3.17
N PRO A 13 -1.20 -10.32 3.98
CA PRO A 13 -0.91 -10.86 5.31
C PRO A 13 -0.14 -12.19 5.27
N ALA A 14 -0.41 -13.02 4.26
CA ALA A 14 0.28 -14.30 4.08
C ALA A 14 1.73 -14.10 3.60
N LEU A 15 1.96 -13.14 2.70
CA LEU A 15 3.29 -12.73 2.27
C LEU A 15 4.10 -12.19 3.44
N VAL A 16 3.54 -11.22 4.19
CA VAL A 16 4.23 -10.62 5.34
C VAL A 16 4.58 -11.67 6.37
N ARG A 17 3.65 -12.58 6.72
CA ARG A 17 3.90 -13.69 7.65
C ARG A 17 5.15 -14.50 7.28
N SER A 18 5.36 -14.75 5.98
CA SER A 18 6.52 -15.50 5.49
C SER A 18 7.86 -14.77 5.65
N TRP A 19 7.83 -13.44 5.74
CA TRP A 19 9.02 -12.59 5.86
C TRP A 19 9.32 -12.14 7.29
N LEU A 20 8.35 -12.22 8.21
CA LEU A 20 8.56 -11.88 9.62
C LEU A 20 9.66 -12.74 10.24
N ARG A 21 10.54 -12.13 11.03
CA ARG A 21 11.48 -12.83 11.92
C ARG A 21 10.79 -13.20 13.23
N ARG A 22 11.46 -13.99 14.07
CA ARG A 22 10.90 -14.47 15.35
C ARG A 22 10.49 -13.35 16.31
N SER A 23 11.16 -12.20 16.26
CA SER A 23 10.92 -11.04 17.11
C SER A 23 9.90 -10.05 16.54
N ASP A 24 9.51 -10.19 15.27
CA ASP A 24 8.58 -9.27 14.63
C ASP A 24 7.12 -9.66 14.96
N ARG A 25 6.20 -8.70 14.82
CA ARG A 25 4.76 -8.88 15.06
C ARG A 25 3.95 -8.34 13.89
N LEU A 26 2.76 -8.91 13.70
CA LEU A 26 1.79 -8.43 12.71
C LEU A 26 0.43 -8.23 13.37
N VAL A 27 -0.13 -7.03 13.18
CA VAL A 27 -1.54 -6.75 13.42
C VAL A 27 -2.19 -6.64 12.05
N ALA A 28 -3.11 -7.55 11.74
CA ALA A 28 -3.88 -7.53 10.50
C ALA A 28 -5.32 -7.15 10.82
N CYS A 29 -5.78 -6.06 10.23
CA CYS A 29 -7.12 -5.51 10.46
C CYS A 29 -7.98 -5.75 9.23
N GLU A 30 -9.20 -6.22 9.45
CA GLU A 30 -10.20 -6.45 8.41
C GLU A 30 -11.55 -6.05 8.97
N LEU A 31 -12.35 -5.30 8.22
CA LEU A 31 -13.66 -4.83 8.68
C LEU A 31 -14.75 -5.86 8.37
N GLU A 32 -14.65 -6.57 7.23
CA GLU A 32 -15.67 -7.50 6.81
C GLU A 32 -15.61 -8.79 7.65
N PRO A 33 -16.67 -9.15 8.39
CA PRO A 33 -16.60 -10.25 9.38
C PRO A 33 -16.22 -11.61 8.79
N SER A 34 -16.70 -11.94 7.58
CA SER A 34 -16.40 -13.23 6.96
C SER A 34 -14.94 -13.34 6.52
N ALA A 35 -14.38 -12.26 5.99
CA ALA A 35 -12.99 -12.10 5.60
C ALA A 35 -12.09 -12.09 6.84
N ALA A 36 -12.47 -11.40 7.91
CA ALA A 36 -11.73 -11.39 9.18
C ALA A 36 -11.65 -12.81 9.78
N LYS A 37 -12.75 -13.56 9.76
CA LYS A 37 -12.79 -14.96 10.19
C LYS A 37 -11.91 -15.86 9.33
N ALA A 38 -11.96 -15.71 8.00
CA ALA A 38 -11.11 -16.46 7.07
C ALA A 38 -9.63 -16.13 7.26
N LEU A 39 -9.29 -14.85 7.44
CA LEU A 39 -7.94 -14.35 7.70
C LEU A 39 -7.40 -14.92 9.01
N SER A 40 -8.18 -14.83 10.09
CA SER A 40 -7.86 -15.42 11.39
C SER A 40 -7.60 -16.92 11.27
N TYR A 41 -8.49 -17.65 10.59
CA TYR A 41 -8.29 -19.07 10.35
C TYR A 41 -6.98 -19.34 9.59
N ASN A 42 -6.69 -18.63 8.50
CA ASN A 42 -5.49 -18.85 7.70
C ASN A 42 -4.18 -18.52 8.42
N LEU A 43 -4.20 -17.60 9.38
CA LEU A 43 -3.02 -17.15 10.13
C LEU A 43 -2.89 -17.75 11.55
N ARG A 44 -3.89 -18.49 12.04
CA ARG A 44 -4.03 -18.97 13.43
C ARG A 44 -2.84 -19.69 14.07
N ARG A 45 -1.92 -20.26 13.27
CA ARG A 45 -0.78 -21.06 13.77
C ARG A 45 0.47 -20.23 14.08
N ASP A 46 0.39 -18.91 14.01
CA ASP A 46 1.53 -18.02 14.24
C ASP A 46 1.23 -17.05 15.39
N ARG A 47 1.90 -17.25 16.53
CA ARG A 47 1.68 -16.46 17.75
C ARG A 47 2.14 -14.99 17.63
N ARG A 48 2.87 -14.66 16.55
CA ARG A 48 3.31 -13.27 16.26
C ARG A 48 2.19 -12.43 15.66
N ILE A 49 1.12 -13.08 15.20
CA ILE A 49 0.06 -12.46 14.42
C ILE A 49 -1.19 -12.28 15.27
N ARG A 50 -1.79 -11.10 15.20
CA ARG A 50 -3.12 -10.81 15.73
C ARG A 50 -4.00 -10.33 14.58
N VAL A 51 -5.14 -10.99 14.41
CA VAL A 51 -6.20 -10.56 13.48
C VAL A 51 -7.28 -9.85 14.28
N ILE A 52 -7.72 -8.69 13.81
CA ILE A 52 -8.67 -7.83 14.52
C ILE A 52 -9.76 -7.42 13.53
N GLU A 53 -11.01 -7.68 13.90
CA GLU A 53 -12.17 -7.21 13.15
C GLU A 53 -12.43 -5.75 13.49
N ILE A 54 -11.92 -4.84 12.66
CA ILE A 54 -11.96 -3.39 12.90
C ILE A 54 -11.78 -2.63 11.58
N ASP A 55 -12.39 -1.45 11.50
CA ASP A 55 -12.13 -0.49 10.44
C ASP A 55 -10.65 -0.10 10.39
N GLY A 56 -10.07 -0.17 9.18
CA GLY A 56 -8.64 0.06 8.98
C GLY A 56 -8.19 1.49 9.31
N TRP A 57 -9.04 2.49 9.06
CA TRP A 57 -8.75 3.90 9.38
C TRP A 57 -8.69 4.12 10.89
N THR A 58 -9.63 3.51 11.61
CA THR A 58 -9.64 3.48 13.08
C THR A 58 -8.41 2.76 13.64
N ALA A 59 -8.06 1.61 13.06
CA ALA A 59 -6.92 0.82 13.47
C ALA A 59 -5.59 1.55 13.31
N LEU A 60 -5.41 2.32 12.24
CA LEU A 60 -4.19 3.10 11.99
C LEU A 60 -3.86 4.01 13.18
N SER A 61 -4.86 4.73 13.68
CA SER A 61 -4.70 5.63 14.83
C SER A 61 -4.49 4.88 16.15
N ALA A 62 -5.10 3.70 16.28
CA ALA A 62 -5.07 2.88 17.50
C ALA A 62 -3.73 2.15 17.70
N TYR A 63 -3.09 1.68 16.63
CA TYR A 63 -1.89 0.82 16.71
C TYR A 63 -0.56 1.54 16.45
N ILE A 64 -0.59 2.84 16.17
CA ILE A 64 0.60 3.66 15.93
C ILE A 64 0.80 4.67 17.08
N PRO A 65 2.05 4.97 17.49
CA PRO A 65 3.27 4.25 17.15
C PRO A 65 3.29 2.85 17.79
N PRO A 66 3.89 1.85 17.13
CA PRO A 66 4.08 0.54 17.75
C PRO A 66 5.07 0.65 18.92
N LYS A 67 4.97 -0.28 19.88
CA LYS A 67 5.89 -0.34 21.04
C LYS A 67 7.35 -0.51 20.61
N GLU A 68 7.55 -1.22 19.51
CA GLU A 68 8.83 -1.52 18.89
C GLU A 68 9.49 -0.29 18.23
N ARG A 69 8.72 0.81 18.02
CA ARG A 69 9.14 2.06 17.36
C ARG A 69 9.76 1.88 15.96
N ARG A 70 9.58 0.70 15.37
CA ARG A 70 10.03 0.30 14.03
C ARG A 70 8.94 -0.57 13.42
N GLY A 71 8.68 -0.39 12.13
CA GLY A 71 7.68 -1.19 11.44
C GLY A 71 7.25 -0.58 10.11
N LEU A 72 6.40 -1.35 9.43
CA LEU A 72 5.75 -1.03 8.18
C LEU A 72 4.25 -1.04 8.40
N VAL A 73 3.56 -0.03 7.89
CA VAL A 73 2.11 0.03 7.81
C VAL A 73 1.73 -0.13 6.35
N LEU A 74 0.98 -1.19 6.03
CA LEU A 74 0.39 -1.39 4.71
C LEU A 74 -1.06 -0.91 4.74
N ILE A 75 -1.44 -0.02 3.83
CA ILE A 75 -2.78 0.55 3.72
C ILE A 75 -3.30 0.23 2.32
N ASP A 76 -4.34 -0.60 2.24
CA ASP A 76 -4.89 -1.13 0.99
C ASP A 76 -6.42 -1.09 1.05
N PRO A 77 -7.03 0.10 0.93
CA PRO A 77 -8.47 0.25 1.00
C PRO A 77 -9.13 -0.13 -0.34
N PRO A 78 -10.44 -0.42 -0.36
CA PRO A 78 -11.13 -0.89 -1.57
C PRO A 78 -11.42 0.21 -2.61
N TYR A 79 -11.46 1.49 -2.23
CA TYR A 79 -11.81 2.62 -3.13
C TYR A 79 -13.21 2.50 -3.74
N GLU A 80 -14.18 2.16 -2.89
CA GLU A 80 -15.62 2.10 -3.13
C GLU A 80 -16.33 3.40 -2.76
N GLN A 81 -15.80 4.17 -1.80
CA GLN A 81 -16.33 5.47 -1.38
C GLN A 81 -15.57 6.63 -2.05
N PRO A 82 -16.26 7.71 -2.44
CA PRO A 82 -15.62 8.84 -3.14
C PRO A 82 -14.53 9.56 -2.33
N ASP A 83 -14.59 9.51 -1.01
CA ASP A 83 -13.70 10.23 -0.10
C ASP A 83 -12.48 9.40 0.36
N GLU A 84 -12.25 8.20 -0.18
CA GLU A 84 -11.14 7.35 0.28
C GLU A 84 -9.75 7.93 -0.02
N PHE A 85 -9.59 8.70 -1.11
CA PHE A 85 -8.34 9.41 -1.38
C PHE A 85 -8.04 10.49 -0.34
N SER A 86 -9.04 11.31 0.02
CA SER A 86 -8.86 12.37 1.03
C SER A 86 -8.71 11.78 2.43
N ARG A 87 -9.45 10.71 2.75
CA ARG A 87 -9.25 9.93 3.98
C ARG A 87 -7.84 9.36 4.08
N LEU A 88 -7.30 8.82 2.99
CA LEU A 88 -5.93 8.30 2.96
C LEU A 88 -4.92 9.42 3.25
N ALA A 89 -5.02 10.57 2.57
CA ALA A 89 -4.13 11.71 2.78
C ALA A 89 -4.16 12.21 4.24
N ALA A 90 -5.36 12.44 4.78
CA ALA A 90 -5.55 12.89 6.16
C ALA A 90 -5.03 11.87 7.18
N SER A 91 -5.31 10.58 6.96
CA SER A 91 -4.87 9.49 7.85
C SER A 91 -3.36 9.33 7.86
N LEU A 92 -2.72 9.43 6.69
CA LEU A 92 -1.26 9.40 6.57
C LEU A 92 -0.61 10.60 7.27
N GLN A 93 -1.17 11.80 7.10
CA GLN A 93 -0.68 12.99 7.80
C GLN A 93 -0.75 12.82 9.32
N ALA A 94 -1.89 12.39 9.85
CA ALA A 94 -2.06 12.18 11.28
C ALA A 94 -1.12 11.09 11.81
N ALA A 95 -0.98 9.98 11.08
CA ALA A 95 -0.10 8.89 11.46
C ALA A 95 1.39 9.29 11.38
N PHE A 96 1.79 10.05 10.37
CA PHE A 96 3.15 10.58 10.23
C PHE A 96 3.49 11.56 11.36
N GLN A 97 2.59 12.47 11.73
CA GLN A 97 2.81 13.36 12.88
C GLN A 97 3.01 12.58 14.19
N LYS A 98 2.29 11.48 14.37
CA LYS A 98 2.39 10.63 15.56
C LYS A 98 3.63 9.72 15.54
N TRP A 99 4.07 9.28 14.36
CA TRP A 99 5.21 8.41 14.18
C TRP A 99 6.02 8.77 12.91
N PRO A 100 6.84 9.84 12.97
CA PRO A 100 7.55 10.36 11.78
C PRO A 100 8.59 9.42 11.18
N THR A 101 9.02 8.40 11.93
CA THR A 101 10.02 7.40 11.51
C THR A 101 9.40 6.10 10.99
N GLY A 102 8.06 5.99 11.01
CA GLY A 102 7.36 4.83 10.48
C GLY A 102 7.45 4.76 8.95
N ILE A 103 7.48 3.54 8.41
CA ILE A 103 7.33 3.32 6.97
C ILE A 103 5.84 3.13 6.70
N PHE A 104 5.28 3.95 5.82
CA PHE A 104 3.88 3.84 5.39
C PHE A 104 3.85 3.47 3.92
N PHE A 105 3.12 2.42 3.57
CA PHE A 105 3.02 1.90 2.21
C PHE A 105 1.55 1.78 1.84
N ALA A 106 1.05 2.78 1.13
CA ALA A 106 -0.34 2.89 0.77
C ALA A 106 -0.55 2.60 -0.72
N TRP A 107 -1.36 1.60 -1.04
CA TRP A 107 -1.81 1.34 -2.41
C TRP A 107 -2.95 2.30 -2.78
N TYR A 108 -3.03 2.67 -4.06
CA TYR A 108 -4.19 3.36 -4.63
C TYR A 108 -4.44 2.99 -6.10
N PRO A 109 -5.69 3.00 -6.57
CA PRO A 109 -6.02 2.70 -7.96
C PRO A 109 -5.74 3.90 -8.87
N ILE A 110 -5.43 3.61 -10.13
CA ILE A 110 -5.41 4.62 -11.20
C ILE A 110 -6.64 4.37 -12.06
N LYS A 111 -7.67 5.22 -11.94
CA LYS A 111 -8.90 5.18 -12.76
C LYS A 111 -8.89 6.36 -13.75
N ASP A 112 -8.59 7.56 -13.24
CA ASP A 112 -8.36 8.79 -14.01
C ASP A 112 -7.06 9.44 -13.52
N GLU A 113 -6.16 9.81 -14.44
CA GLU A 113 -4.92 10.51 -14.10
C GLU A 113 -5.14 11.84 -13.39
N ARG A 114 -6.30 12.49 -13.62
CA ARG A 114 -6.67 13.74 -12.95
C ARG A 114 -6.91 13.54 -11.46
N ASP A 115 -7.60 12.48 -11.06
CA ASP A 115 -7.86 12.16 -9.66
C ASP A 115 -6.55 11.87 -8.93
N ASN A 116 -5.68 11.07 -9.54
CA ASN A 116 -4.36 10.75 -8.98
C ASN A 116 -3.44 11.98 -8.91
N ALA A 117 -3.51 12.89 -9.88
CA ALA A 117 -2.80 14.17 -9.84
C ALA A 117 -3.34 15.10 -8.73
N ALA A 118 -4.66 15.16 -8.56
CA ALA A 118 -5.29 15.90 -7.46
C ALA A 118 -4.90 15.33 -6.10
N PHE A 119 -4.90 14.01 -5.95
CA PHE A 119 -4.42 13.32 -4.75
C PHE A 119 -2.95 13.64 -4.44
N ALA A 120 -2.07 13.56 -5.44
CA ALA A 120 -0.67 13.93 -5.28
C ALA A 120 -0.47 15.41 -4.93
N HIS A 121 -1.30 16.30 -5.48
CA HIS A 121 -1.29 17.72 -5.14
C HIS A 121 -1.78 17.95 -3.70
N ASP A 122 -2.80 17.21 -3.25
CA ASP A 122 -3.31 17.31 -1.89
C ASP A 122 -2.29 16.82 -0.85
N LEU A 123 -1.62 15.69 -1.12
CA LEU A 123 -0.51 15.20 -0.31
C LEU A 123 0.61 16.23 -0.11
N LYS A 124 0.90 17.05 -1.12
CA LYS A 124 1.91 18.12 -1.04
C LYS A 124 1.54 19.27 -0.11
N LYS A 125 0.26 19.43 0.24
CA LYS A 125 -0.20 20.44 1.22
C LYS A 125 0.03 19.99 2.65
N HIS A 126 0.19 18.69 2.86
CA HIS A 126 0.49 18.10 4.15
C HIS A 126 1.99 18.24 4.50
N SER A 127 2.32 18.12 5.78
CA SER A 127 3.70 18.26 6.26
C SER A 127 4.50 16.96 6.18
N ILE A 128 4.07 16.01 5.35
CA ILE A 128 4.72 14.70 5.18
C ILE A 128 5.96 14.89 4.31
N THR A 129 7.11 14.44 4.80
CA THR A 129 8.37 14.44 4.03
C THR A 129 8.69 13.06 3.51
N ASN A 130 9.70 12.95 2.63
CA ASN A 130 10.24 11.65 2.21
C ASN A 130 9.20 10.69 1.59
N MET A 131 8.37 11.23 0.68
CA MET A 131 7.30 10.51 -0.01
C MET A 131 7.73 10.08 -1.41
N LEU A 132 7.89 8.79 -1.64
CA LEU A 132 8.12 8.19 -2.96
C LEU A 132 6.80 7.69 -3.53
N ARG A 133 6.48 8.12 -4.75
CA ARG A 133 5.35 7.62 -5.53
C ARG A 133 5.86 6.65 -6.59
N ALA A 134 5.23 5.47 -6.67
CA ALA A 134 5.53 4.45 -7.66
C ALA A 134 4.24 3.94 -8.31
N GLU A 135 4.06 4.19 -9.60
CA GLU A 135 2.85 3.88 -10.37
C GLU A 135 3.16 2.99 -11.57
N LEU A 136 2.23 2.08 -11.85
CA LEU A 136 2.20 1.27 -13.07
C LEU A 136 0.79 1.32 -13.69
N THR A 137 0.72 1.89 -14.89
CA THR A 137 -0.48 1.93 -15.74
C THR A 137 -0.42 0.78 -16.74
N ILE A 138 -1.48 -0.04 -16.75
CA ILE A 138 -1.61 -1.28 -17.51
C ILE A 138 -2.51 -1.07 -18.75
N THR A 139 -3.54 -0.23 -18.67
CA THR A 139 -4.46 0.03 -19.79
C THR A 139 -4.47 1.49 -20.27
N PRO A 140 -4.75 1.73 -21.57
CA PRO A 140 -4.86 3.08 -22.13
C PRO A 140 -5.98 3.94 -21.52
N ALA A 141 -5.91 5.25 -21.71
CA ALA A 141 -6.84 6.25 -21.16
C ALA A 141 -8.30 6.15 -21.64
N SER A 142 -8.58 5.40 -22.71
CA SER A 142 -9.94 5.22 -23.24
C SER A 142 -10.83 4.28 -22.42
N SER A 143 -10.33 3.71 -21.31
CA SER A 143 -11.07 2.80 -20.45
C SER A 143 -12.04 3.56 -19.52
N ASN A 144 -13.17 4.01 -20.04
CA ASN A 144 -14.28 4.69 -19.34
C ASN A 144 -14.48 4.21 -17.88
N GLY A 145 -13.87 4.91 -16.90
CA GLY A 145 -14.02 4.66 -15.46
C GLY A 145 -13.50 3.32 -14.95
N LYS A 146 -12.84 2.50 -15.78
CA LYS A 146 -12.27 1.20 -15.35
C LYS A 146 -10.88 1.40 -14.76
N LEU A 147 -10.48 0.46 -13.90
CA LEU A 147 -9.13 0.43 -13.33
C LEU A 147 -8.10 0.33 -14.46
N ARG A 148 -7.21 1.33 -14.54
CA ARG A 148 -6.13 1.41 -15.52
C ARG A 148 -4.81 0.87 -15.00
N GLY A 149 -4.64 0.87 -13.69
CA GLY A 149 -3.38 0.52 -13.05
C GLY A 149 -3.46 0.78 -11.56
N GLY A 150 -2.30 0.79 -10.92
CA GLY A 150 -2.21 1.07 -9.50
C GLY A 150 -0.92 1.81 -9.18
N GLY A 151 -0.97 2.54 -8.08
CA GLY A 151 0.16 3.21 -7.50
C GLY A 151 0.37 2.81 -6.05
N HIS A 152 1.58 3.06 -5.57
CA HIS A 152 1.88 3.08 -4.17
C HIS A 152 2.50 4.41 -3.79
N LEU A 153 2.02 4.95 -2.68
CA LEU A 153 2.68 6.03 -1.95
C LEU A 153 3.47 5.41 -0.79
N ILE A 154 4.77 5.66 -0.78
CA ILE A 154 5.69 5.15 0.24
C ILE A 154 6.27 6.34 1.02
N VAL A 155 5.92 6.46 2.29
CA VAL A 155 6.53 7.41 3.22
C VAL A 155 7.69 6.72 3.92
N ASN A 156 8.84 7.40 3.99
CA ASN A 156 10.09 6.84 4.53
C ASN A 156 10.51 5.54 3.86
N PRO A 157 10.61 5.49 2.50
CA PRO A 157 11.02 4.27 1.82
C PRO A 157 12.42 3.83 2.27
N PRO A 158 12.69 2.51 2.34
CA PRO A 158 14.05 2.01 2.47
C PRO A 158 14.96 2.56 1.36
N TRP A 159 16.22 2.84 1.69
CA TRP A 159 17.13 3.58 0.80
C TRP A 159 17.39 2.91 -0.57
N THR A 160 17.31 1.58 -0.66
CA THR A 160 17.47 0.85 -1.93
C THR A 160 16.22 0.87 -2.79
N LEU A 161 15.04 1.10 -2.20
CA LEU A 161 13.76 0.83 -2.84
C LEU A 161 13.57 1.64 -4.12
N GLU A 162 14.00 2.91 -4.14
CA GLU A 162 13.94 3.73 -5.35
C GLU A 162 14.75 3.11 -6.50
N GLN A 163 15.95 2.61 -6.21
CA GLN A 163 16.82 2.01 -7.22
C GLN A 163 16.27 0.66 -7.69
N ASP A 164 15.73 -0.14 -6.78
CA ASP A 164 15.07 -1.40 -7.11
C ASP A 164 13.85 -1.16 -8.02
N LEU A 165 13.03 -0.15 -7.70
CA LEU A 165 11.86 0.22 -8.50
C LEU A 165 12.20 0.79 -9.88
N LYS A 166 13.34 1.50 -10.02
CA LYS A 166 13.84 1.95 -11.34
C LYS A 166 14.14 0.78 -12.29
N ILE A 167 14.45 -0.39 -11.74
CA ILE A 167 14.70 -1.62 -12.52
C ILE A 167 13.38 -2.39 -12.71
N LEU A 168 12.62 -2.58 -11.63
CA LEU A 168 11.45 -3.45 -11.62
C LEU A 168 10.28 -2.86 -12.40
N LEU A 169 9.95 -1.57 -12.23
CA LEU A 169 8.77 -0.98 -12.86
C LEU A 169 8.82 -1.06 -14.40
N PRO A 170 9.94 -0.72 -15.08
CA PRO A 170 10.03 -0.89 -16.53
C PRO A 170 9.92 -2.35 -16.98
N ALA A 171 10.47 -3.29 -16.21
CA ALA A 171 10.36 -4.72 -16.52
C ALA A 171 8.91 -5.21 -16.39
N LEU A 172 8.20 -4.80 -15.33
CA LEU A 172 6.78 -5.09 -15.14
C LEU A 172 5.92 -4.44 -16.23
N ALA A 173 6.22 -3.21 -16.64
CA ALA A 173 5.51 -2.54 -17.73
C ALA A 173 5.63 -3.29 -19.06
N LYS A 174 6.81 -3.85 -19.38
CA LYS A 174 6.98 -4.69 -20.58
C LYS A 174 6.09 -5.94 -20.57
N ILE A 175 5.83 -6.50 -19.39
CA ILE A 175 5.01 -7.72 -19.23
C ILE A 175 3.52 -7.38 -19.26
N PHE A 176 3.11 -6.34 -18.52
CA PHE A 176 1.71 -6.08 -18.24
C PHE A 176 1.09 -4.96 -19.08
N ALA A 177 1.85 -3.92 -19.43
CA ALA A 177 1.27 -2.67 -19.94
C ALA A 177 0.96 -2.65 -21.44
N GLY A 178 1.20 -3.74 -22.18
CA GLY A 178 0.70 -3.92 -23.55
C GLY A 178 1.04 -2.79 -24.53
N GLY A 179 2.12 -2.04 -24.32
CA GLY A 179 2.52 -0.89 -25.16
C GLY A 179 1.94 0.46 -24.75
N VAL A 180 1.34 0.60 -23.56
CA VAL A 180 0.96 1.90 -22.99
C VAL A 180 2.20 2.80 -22.87
N LYS A 181 2.12 3.98 -23.49
CA LYS A 181 3.14 5.03 -23.34
C LYS A 181 3.13 5.56 -21.91
N ASP A 182 4.32 5.86 -21.39
CA ASP A 182 4.50 6.42 -20.03
C ASP A 182 3.81 5.58 -18.94
N ALA A 183 3.81 4.25 -19.12
CA ALA A 183 3.19 3.30 -18.20
C ALA A 183 3.77 3.34 -16.79
N VAL A 184 4.97 3.90 -16.60
CA VAL A 184 5.66 3.96 -15.31
C VAL A 184 5.79 5.40 -14.87
N ARG A 185 5.47 5.65 -13.60
CA ARG A 185 5.83 6.91 -12.93
C ARG A 185 6.49 6.61 -11.59
N LEU A 186 7.68 7.16 -11.39
CA LEU A 186 8.45 7.04 -10.16
C LEU A 186 9.02 8.41 -9.82
N ASP A 187 8.48 9.07 -8.80
CA ASP A 187 8.88 10.43 -8.41
C ASP A 187 8.66 10.70 -6.93
N TRP A 188 9.32 11.75 -6.43
CA TRP A 188 9.20 12.19 -5.05
C TRP A 188 8.13 13.29 -4.92
N LEU A 189 7.19 13.12 -3.99
CA LEU A 189 6.10 14.09 -3.73
C LEU A 189 6.45 15.13 -2.65
N GLY A 190 7.71 15.26 -2.27
CA GLY A 190 8.18 16.24 -1.29
C GLY A 190 9.71 16.25 -1.24
N ALA A 191 10.29 17.02 -0.32
CA ALA A 191 11.73 17.02 -0.13
C ALA A 191 12.22 15.63 0.32
N LYS A 192 13.23 15.10 -0.39
CA LYS A 192 13.98 13.93 0.04
C LYS A 192 14.81 14.34 1.25
N THR A 193 14.66 13.61 2.35
CA THR A 193 15.39 13.85 3.60
C THR A 193 16.48 12.81 3.79
#